data_AF-A0A3D5X862-F1
#
_entry.id   AF-A0A3D5X862-F1
#
_cell.length_a   1.000
_cell.length_b   1.000
_cell.length_c   1.000
_cell.angle_alpha   90.00
_cell.angle_beta   90.00
_cell.angle_gamma   90.00
#
_symmetry.space_group_name_H-M   'P 1'
#
loop_
_entity.id
_entity.type
_entity.pdbx_description
1 polymer ?
#
loop_
_entity_poly.entity_id
_entity_poly.type
_entity_poly.pdbx_seq_one_letter_code
_entity_poly.pdbx_strand_id
1 'polypeptide(L)'
;IIGQSLLPIGEGIFHGIAFTVFYSFIGLLLVISLLFLLRNLPTQKINIRKYYSLFIWMVLFSAILVLFSSFSSIEMVYLAAIPSTFIIANYFTFAKSKFWTELFFSIMLVLTIAIQFF
;
A
#
# COMPACT_ATOMS: atom_id res chain seq x y z
N ILE A 1 -9.43 14.63 -19.41
CA ILE A 1 -9.09 13.42 -18.61
C ILE A 1 -7.65 12.97 -18.90
N ILE A 2 -7.24 12.76 -20.15
CA ILE A 2 -5.86 12.35 -20.53
C ILE A 2 -4.80 13.44 -20.26
N GLY A 3 -5.16 14.73 -20.29
CA GLY A 3 -4.20 15.83 -20.09
C GLY A 3 -3.79 16.10 -18.64
N GLN A 4 -4.57 15.66 -17.65
CA GLN A 4 -4.28 15.92 -16.23
C GLN A 4 -3.50 14.78 -15.56
N SER A 5 -3.42 13.59 -16.18
CA SER A 5 -2.64 12.46 -15.66
C SER A 5 -1.13 12.60 -15.86
N LEU A 6 -0.70 13.53 -16.72
CA LEU A 6 0.72 13.80 -17.02
C LEU A 6 1.30 14.95 -16.18
N LEU A 7 0.48 15.60 -15.35
CA LEU A 7 0.94 16.68 -14.49
C LEU A 7 1.70 16.09 -13.29
N PRO A 8 2.88 16.65 -12.95
CA PRO A 8 3.66 16.20 -11.81
C PRO A 8 2.88 16.43 -10.51
N ILE A 9 2.94 15.46 -9.58
CA ILE A 9 2.27 15.47 -8.26
C ILE A 9 2.72 16.67 -7.36
N GLY A 10 3.63 17.53 -7.83
CA GLY A 10 4.19 18.67 -7.10
C GLY A 10 3.31 19.93 -7.02
N GLU A 11 2.22 20.02 -7.77
CA GLU A 11 1.19 21.04 -7.52
C GLU A 11 0.40 20.57 -6.29
N GLY A 12 0.62 21.19 -5.13
CA GLY A 12 0.03 20.83 -3.85
C GLY A 12 -1.50 20.92 -3.86
N ILE A 13 -2.14 19.91 -4.43
CA ILE A 13 -3.57 19.65 -4.24
C ILE A 13 -3.67 19.16 -2.79
N PHE A 14 -4.04 20.06 -1.88
CA PHE A 14 -4.42 19.69 -0.53
C PHE A 14 -5.65 18.79 -0.61
N HIS A 15 -5.41 17.49 -0.76
CA HIS A 15 -6.43 16.48 -0.55
C HIS A 15 -6.86 16.65 0.91
N GLY A 16 -8.17 16.84 1.13
CA GLY A 16 -8.71 17.18 2.44
C GLY A 16 -8.26 16.19 3.53
N ILE A 17 -8.43 16.59 4.79
CA ILE A 17 -7.96 15.85 5.98
C ILE A 17 -8.33 14.35 5.90
N ALA A 18 -9.51 14.02 5.36
CA ALA A 18 -9.97 12.65 5.14
C ALA A 18 -9.02 11.81 4.26
N PHE A 19 -8.56 12.35 3.13
CA PHE A 19 -7.62 11.67 2.23
C PHE A 19 -6.26 11.48 2.90
N THR A 20 -5.75 12.49 3.59
CA THR A 20 -4.47 12.38 4.32
C THR A 20 -4.54 11.27 5.36
N VAL A 21 -5.63 11.19 6.14
CA VAL A 21 -5.84 10.13 7.14
C VAL A 21 -5.90 8.75 6.47
N PHE A 22 -6.63 8.62 5.37
CA PHE A 22 -6.77 7.37 4.63
C PHE A 22 -5.41 6.86 4.10
N TYR A 23 -4.67 7.69 3.36
CA TYR A 23 -3.37 7.30 2.82
C TYR A 23 -2.33 7.03 3.91
N SER A 24 -2.35 7.80 5.00
CA SER A 24 -1.46 7.55 6.15
C SER A 24 -1.74 6.19 6.78
N PHE A 25 -3.02 5.84 6.95
CA PHE A 25 -3.42 4.55 7.49
C PHE A 25 -3.00 3.39 6.57
N ILE A 26 -3.22 3.51 5.26
CA ILE A 26 -2.76 2.50 4.28
C ILE A 26 -1.24 2.36 4.30
N GLY A 27 -0.50 3.47 4.35
CA GLY A 27 0.96 3.46 4.43
C GLY A 27 1.45 2.74 5.69
N LEU A 28 0.83 3.02 6.84
CA LEU A 28 1.13 2.35 8.11
C LEU A 28 0.82 0.84 8.01
N LEU A 29 -0.35 0.48 7.49
CA LEU A 29 -0.78 -0.91 7.31
C LEU A 29 0.19 -1.67 6.40
N LEU A 30 0.65 -1.03 5.32
CA LEU A 30 1.65 -1.57 4.41
C LEU A 30 2.97 -1.84 5.14
N VAL A 31 3.47 -0.89 5.95
CA VAL A 31 4.71 -1.08 6.72
C VAL A 31 4.58 -2.26 7.70
N ILE A 32 3.48 -2.35 8.45
CA ILE A 32 3.22 -3.49 9.36
C ILE A 32 3.21 -4.80 8.57
N SER A 33 2.48 -4.83 7.46
CA SER A 33 2.34 -6.02 6.62
C SER A 33 3.67 -6.45 5.99
N LEU A 34 4.52 -5.48 5.63
CA LEU A 34 5.85 -5.71 5.09
C LEU A 34 6.78 -6.34 6.13
N LEU A 35 6.81 -5.80 7.36
CA LEU A 35 7.59 -6.36 8.47
C LEU A 35 7.13 -7.77 8.82
N PHE A 36 5.81 -8.00 8.83
CA PHE A 36 5.23 -9.32 9.03
C PHE A 36 5.64 -10.30 7.93
N LEU A 37 5.57 -9.88 6.66
CA LEU A 37 5.99 -10.70 5.53
C LEU A 37 7.47 -11.06 5.60
N LEU A 38 8.34 -10.09 5.88
CA LEU A 38 9.79 -10.30 6.03
C LEU A 38 10.11 -11.33 7.11
N ARG A 39 9.41 -11.29 8.25
CA ARG A 39 9.57 -12.27 9.34
C ARG A 39 9.14 -13.68 8.93
N ASN A 40 8.09 -13.81 8.14
CA ASN A 40 7.54 -15.11 7.73
C ASN A 40 8.11 -15.64 6.41
N LEU A 41 8.90 -14.85 5.69
CA LEU A 41 9.53 -15.29 4.44
C LEU A 41 10.28 -16.63 4.62
N PRO A 42 11.17 -16.82 5.62
CA PRO A 42 11.92 -18.07 5.83
C PRO A 42 11.09 -19.34 5.93
N THR A 43 9.85 -19.25 6.41
CA THR A 43 9.00 -20.40 6.63
C THR A 43 8.16 -20.79 5.40
N GLN A 44 8.18 -19.97 4.35
CA GLN A 44 7.41 -20.21 3.12
C GLN A 44 8.15 -21.14 2.14
N LYS A 45 7.40 -21.83 1.28
CA LYS A 45 7.97 -22.65 0.19
C LYS A 45 8.83 -21.80 -0.74
N ILE A 46 9.92 -22.36 -1.27
CA ILE A 46 10.89 -21.65 -2.14
C ILE A 46 10.19 -20.90 -3.30
N ASN A 47 9.17 -21.50 -3.92
CA ASN A 47 8.42 -20.85 -4.99
C ASN A 47 7.70 -19.58 -4.51
N ILE A 48 6.97 -19.68 -3.39
CA ILE A 48 6.22 -18.57 -2.77
C ILE A 48 7.16 -17.44 -2.32
N ARG A 49 8.33 -17.80 -1.75
CA ARG A 49 9.36 -16.82 -1.35
C ARG A 49 9.81 -15.93 -2.51
N LYS A 50 9.97 -16.50 -3.71
CA LYS A 50 10.37 -15.73 -4.90
C LYS A 50 9.31 -14.70 -5.29
N TYR A 51 8.03 -15.07 -5.31
CA TYR A 51 6.94 -14.14 -5.60
C TYR A 51 6.86 -12.99 -4.60
N TYR A 52 6.90 -13.29 -3.30
CA TYR A 52 6.88 -12.24 -2.28
C TYR A 52 8.11 -11.34 -2.32
N SER A 53 9.29 -11.88 -2.62
CA SER A 53 10.49 -11.07 -2.84
C SER A 53 10.30 -10.09 -3.99
N LEU A 54 9.74 -10.53 -5.12
CA LEU A 54 9.42 -9.65 -6.25
C LEU A 54 8.45 -8.54 -5.86
N PHE A 55 7.37 -8.85 -5.11
CA PHE A 55 6.43 -7.82 -4.65
C PHE A 55 7.06 -6.81 -3.70
N ILE A 56 7.94 -7.25 -2.80
CA ILE A 56 8.70 -6.34 -1.92
C ILE A 56 9.55 -5.39 -2.75
N TRP A 57 10.29 -5.93 -3.74
CA TRP A 57 11.09 -5.11 -4.65
C TRP A 57 10.23 -4.13 -5.44
N MET A 58 9.08 -4.56 -5.97
CA MET A 58 8.16 -3.67 -6.69
C MET A 58 7.67 -2.51 -5.83
N VAL A 59 7.29 -2.78 -4.57
CA VAL A 59 6.91 -1.70 -3.62
C VAL A 59 8.08 -0.75 -3.38
N LEU A 60 9.28 -1.27 -3.11
CA LEU A 60 10.47 -0.44 -2.87
C LEU A 60 10.82 0.43 -4.08
N PHE A 61 10.84 -0.15 -5.28
CA PHE A 61 11.09 0.61 -6.51
C PHE A 61 10.01 1.67 -6.75
N SER A 62 8.74 1.34 -6.56
CA SER A 62 7.66 2.32 -6.71
C SER A 62 7.78 3.47 -5.71
N ALA A 63 8.14 3.19 -4.46
CA ALA A 63 8.36 4.21 -3.43
C ALA A 63 9.56 5.11 -3.76
N ILE A 64 10.67 4.53 -4.22
CA ILE A 64 11.86 5.29 -4.64
C ILE A 64 11.51 6.19 -5.84
N LEU A 65 10.78 5.68 -6.83
CA LEU A 65 10.38 6.48 -8.00
C LEU A 65 9.50 7.66 -7.59
N VAL A 66 8.55 7.47 -6.69
CA VAL A 66 7.68 8.56 -6.20
C VAL A 66 8.46 9.61 -5.40
N LEU A 67 9.43 9.19 -4.58
CA LEU A 67 10.20 10.11 -3.73
C LEU A 67 11.28 10.90 -4.49
N PHE A 68 11.88 10.31 -5.53
CA PHE A 68 13.01 10.91 -6.25
C PHE A 68 12.65 11.47 -7.63
N SER A 69 11.48 11.12 -8.19
CA SER A 69 11.02 11.67 -9.47
C SER A 69 9.95 12.73 -9.25
N SER A 70 10.26 13.97 -9.62
CA SER A 70 9.27 15.04 -9.71
C SER A 70 8.20 14.78 -10.77
N PHE A 71 8.44 13.85 -11.72
CA PHE A 71 7.51 13.45 -12.78
C PHE A 71 6.75 12.16 -12.45
N SER A 72 6.43 11.93 -11.18
CA SER A 72 5.55 10.83 -10.82
C SER A 72 4.14 11.11 -11.35
N SER A 73 3.65 10.25 -12.26
CA SER A 73 2.27 10.24 -12.77
C SER A 73 1.34 9.46 -11.83
N ILE A 74 0.02 9.64 -11.96
CA ILE A 74 -1.00 8.83 -11.29
C ILE A 74 -0.82 7.32 -11.54
N GLU A 75 -0.20 6.95 -12.66
CA GLU A 75 0.14 5.56 -13.03
C GLU A 75 1.04 4.88 -12.00
N MET A 76 1.93 5.62 -11.34
CA MET A 76 2.81 5.10 -10.29
C MET A 76 2.04 4.63 -9.07
N VAL A 77 0.90 5.27 -8.77
CA VAL A 77 0.02 4.86 -7.67
C VAL A 77 -0.60 3.49 -7.97
N TYR A 78 -1.06 3.27 -9.20
CA TYR A 78 -1.60 1.97 -9.61
C TYR A 78 -0.54 0.87 -9.61
N LEU A 79 0.68 1.18 -10.07
CA LEU A 79 1.82 0.24 -10.02
C LEU A 79 2.19 -0.14 -8.58
N ALA A 80 2.11 0.79 -7.63
CA ALA A 80 2.36 0.53 -6.21
C ALA A 80 1.19 -0.21 -5.54
N ALA A 81 -0.06 0.03 -5.97
CA ALA A 81 -1.27 -0.54 -5.40
C ALA A 81 -1.33 -2.07 -5.57
N ILE A 82 -0.87 -2.59 -6.71
CA ILE A 82 -0.89 -4.04 -6.99
C ILE A 82 -0.06 -4.83 -5.95
N PRO A 83 1.26 -4.64 -5.81
CA PRO A 83 2.07 -5.42 -4.90
C PRO A 83 1.75 -5.12 -3.42
N SER A 84 1.36 -3.89 -3.08
CA SER A 84 0.97 -3.54 -1.71
C SER A 84 -0.30 -4.28 -1.26
N THR A 85 -1.29 -4.42 -2.14
CA THR A 85 -2.51 -5.20 -1.83
C THR A 85 -2.19 -6.65 -1.51
N PHE A 86 -1.28 -7.28 -2.26
CA PHE A 86 -0.84 -8.65 -1.99
C PHE A 86 -0.13 -8.79 -0.63
N ILE A 87 0.72 -7.82 -0.27
CA ILE A 87 1.43 -7.82 1.00
C ILE A 87 0.46 -7.64 2.18
N ILE A 88 -0.50 -6.72 2.04
CA ILE A 88 -1.56 -6.48 3.05
C ILE A 88 -2.48 -7.69 3.19
N ALA A 89 -2.92 -8.30 2.08
CA ALA A 89 -3.75 -9.50 2.10
C ALA A 89 -3.04 -10.67 2.80
N ASN A 90 -1.72 -10.81 2.60
CA ASN A 90 -0.91 -11.81 3.29
C ASN A 90 -0.90 -11.59 4.82
N TYR A 91 -0.83 -10.34 5.28
CA TYR A 91 -0.95 -10.04 6.70
C TYR A 91 -2.30 -10.49 7.26
N PHE A 92 -3.42 -10.10 6.63
CA PHE A 92 -4.75 -10.48 7.11
C PHE A 92 -5.01 -12.00 7.06
N THR A 93 -4.37 -12.72 6.14
CA THR A 93 -4.56 -14.17 5.99
C THR A 93 -3.77 -14.98 7.03
N PHE A 94 -2.53 -14.57 7.32
CA PHE A 94 -1.60 -15.42 8.09
C PHE A 94 -1.25 -14.87 9.48
N ALA A 95 -1.69 -13.66 9.82
CA ALA A 95 -1.44 -13.09 11.15
C ALA A 95 -2.12 -13.93 12.24
N LYS A 96 -1.34 -14.32 13.25
CA LYS A 96 -1.81 -15.17 14.36
C LYS A 96 -2.78 -14.45 15.30
N SER A 97 -2.70 -13.12 15.40
CA SER A 97 -3.61 -12.36 16.25
C SER A 97 -4.91 -12.06 15.51
N LYS A 98 -5.98 -12.76 15.87
CA LYS A 98 -7.33 -12.45 15.36
C LYS A 98 -7.73 -11.01 15.66
N PHE A 99 -7.51 -10.55 16.90
CA PHE A 99 -7.94 -9.22 17.32
C PHE A 99 -7.30 -8.10 16.48
N TRP A 100 -5.98 -8.15 16.27
CA TRP A 100 -5.28 -7.11 15.50
C TRP A 100 -5.67 -7.14 14.02
N THR A 101 -5.79 -8.33 13.44
CA THR A 101 -6.25 -8.54 12.06
C THR A 101 -7.66 -7.98 11.84
N GLU A 102 -8.61 -8.34 12.71
CA GLU A 102 -10.00 -7.89 12.62
C GLU A 102 -10.13 -6.38 12.84
N LEU A 103 -9.40 -5.83 13.82
CA LEU A 103 -9.39 -4.40 14.10
C LEU A 103 -8.88 -3.61 12.91
N PHE A 104 -7.69 -3.94 12.36
CA PHE A 104 -7.14 -3.22 11.22
C PHE A 104 -8.00 -3.38 9.96
N PHE A 105 -8.56 -4.57 9.73
CA PHE A 105 -9.47 -4.80 8.61
C PHE A 105 -10.74 -3.95 8.73
N SER A 106 -11.36 -3.91 9.92
CA SER A 106 -12.55 -3.09 10.16
C SER A 106 -12.29 -1.61 9.95
N ILE A 107 -11.17 -1.07 10.45
CA ILE A 107 -10.77 0.33 10.25
C ILE A 107 -10.55 0.62 8.77
N MET A 108 -9.86 -0.28 8.04
CA MET A 108 -9.66 -0.14 6.59
C MET A 108 -10.99 -0.04 5.85
N LEU A 109 -11.97 -0.87 6.24
CA LEU A 109 -13.30 -0.90 5.65
C LEU A 109 -14.07 0.41 5.92
N VAL A 110 -14.10 0.84 7.19
CA VAL A 110 -14.78 2.10 7.57
C VAL A 110 -14.15 3.30 6.86
N LEU A 111 -12.81 3.39 6.80
CA LEU A 111 -12.14 4.49 6.11
C LEU A 111 -12.39 4.48 4.60
N THR A 112 -12.45 3.31 3.98
CA THR A 112 -12.76 3.16 2.55
C THR A 112 -14.19 3.58 2.23
N ILE A 113 -15.14 3.28 3.12
CA ILE A 113 -16.52 3.76 2.96
C ILE A 113 -16.57 5.26 3.19
N ALA A 114 -15.92 5.76 4.24
CA ALA A 114 -15.93 7.18 4.58
C ALA A 114 -15.40 8.04 3.43
N ILE A 115 -14.27 7.65 2.81
CA ILE A 115 -13.67 8.42 1.71
C ILE A 115 -14.55 8.48 0.45
N GLN A 116 -15.53 7.59 0.29
CA GLN A 116 -16.46 7.65 -0.85
C GLN A 116 -17.48 8.78 -0.73
N PHE A 117 -17.73 9.27 0.49
CA PHE A 117 -18.69 10.35 0.78
C PHE A 117 -18.05 11.73 0.93
N PHE A 118 -16.71 11.82 0.91
CA PHE A 118 -15.93 13.07 1.01
C PHE A 118 -15.17 13.33 -0.28
#